data_AF-G4ZXE6-F1
#
_entry.id   AF-G4ZXE6-F1
#
_cell.length_a   1.000
_cell.length_b   1.000
_cell.length_c   1.000
_cell.angle_alpha   90.00
_cell.angle_beta   90.00
_cell.angle_gamma   90.00
#
_symmetry.space_group_name_H-M   'P 1'
#
loop_
_entity.id
_entity.type
_entity.pdbx_description
1 polymer ?
#
loop_
_entity_poly.entity_id
_entity_poly.type
_entity_poly.pdbx_seq_one_letter_code
_entity_poly.pdbx_strand_id
1 'polypeptide(L)' 'TIKAHYGDEALVKMLAAAKEVSSTKSIAARLQDAQLSNWATGSSGKTAADALKLLGLERVADNILTSPELHRWVSFV' A
#
# COMPACT_ATOMS: atom_id res chain seq x y z
N THR A 1 3.96 -15.66 7.07
CA THR A 1 4.36 -14.56 6.16
C THR A 1 4.28 -13.24 6.90
N ILE A 2 4.99 -12.18 6.49
CA ILE A 2 5.04 -10.89 7.22
C ILE A 2 3.62 -10.33 7.47
N LYS A 3 2.72 -10.41 6.48
CA LYS A 3 1.30 -10.10 6.63
C LYS A 3 0.62 -10.84 7.79
N ALA A 4 0.90 -12.12 7.98
CA ALA A 4 0.28 -12.94 9.04
C ALA A 4 0.73 -12.53 10.46
N HIS A 5 1.90 -11.88 10.60
CA HIS A 5 2.42 -11.45 11.89
C HIS A 5 1.98 -10.03 12.28
N TYR A 6 1.80 -9.13 11.31
CA TYR A 6 1.56 -7.71 11.56
C TYR A 6 0.16 -7.22 11.12
N GLY A 7 -0.52 -7.96 10.24
CA GLY A 7 -1.74 -7.49 9.58
C GLY A 7 -1.45 -6.48 8.46
N ASP A 8 -2.44 -6.24 7.60
CA ASP A 8 -2.26 -5.38 6.42
C ASP A 8 -2.02 -3.91 6.79
N GLU A 9 -2.71 -3.37 7.81
CA GLU A 9 -2.57 -1.96 8.21
C GLU A 9 -1.17 -1.63 8.75
N ALA A 10 -0.64 -2.45 9.66
CA ALA A 10 0.69 -2.23 10.21
C ALA A 10 1.77 -2.45 9.14
N LEU A 11 1.57 -3.40 8.22
CA LEU A 11 2.47 -3.64 7.10
C LEU A 11 2.55 -2.42 6.16
N VAL A 12 1.41 -1.80 5.82
CA VAL A 12 1.41 -0.58 4.99
C VAL A 12 2.17 0.56 5.67
N LYS A 13 1.94 0.80 6.97
CA LYS A 13 2.64 1.85 7.73
C LYS A 13 4.15 1.60 7.81
N MET A 14 4.55 0.34 8.02
CA MET A 14 5.95 -0.06 8.07
C MET A 14 6.65 0.16 6.71
N LEU A 15 5.98 -0.20 5.62
CA LEU A 15 6.50 0.01 4.27
C LEU A 15 6.56 1.49 3.89
N ALA A 16 5.57 2.29 4.29
CA ALA A 16 5.60 3.74 4.12
C ALA A 16 6.82 4.34 4.83
N ALA A 17 7.05 3.99 6.11
CA ALA A 17 8.22 4.46 6.85
C ALA A 17 9.55 3.99 6.23
N ALA A 18 9.61 2.75 5.75
CA ALA A 18 10.80 2.20 5.11
C ALA A 18 11.11 2.84 3.75
N LYS A 19 10.14 3.50 3.10
CA LYS A 19 10.35 4.25 1.85
C LYS A 19 11.02 5.61 2.05
N GLU A 20 10.93 6.17 3.25
CA GLU A 20 11.57 7.43 3.61
C GLU A 20 13.08 7.26 3.86
N VAL A 21 13.54 6.04 4.12
CA VAL A 21 14.96 5.73 4.34
C VAL A 21 15.60 5.24 3.04
N SER A 22 16.63 5.93 2.57
CA SER A 22 17.27 5.69 1.26
C SER A 22 17.76 4.25 1.06
N SER A 23 18.33 3.62 2.09
CA SER A 23 18.83 2.25 2.03
C SER A 23 17.72 1.19 1.92
N THR A 24 16.52 1.48 2.41
CA THR A 24 15.38 0.54 2.40
C THR A 24 14.31 0.90 1.36
N LYS A 25 14.41 2.06 0.73
CA LYS A 25 13.40 2.59 -0.20
C LYS A 25 13.06 1.64 -1.35
N SER A 26 14.08 1.07 -2.00
CA SER A 26 13.89 0.18 -3.14
C SER A 26 13.17 -1.12 -2.76
N ILE A 27 13.59 -1.75 -1.65
CA ILE A 27 12.96 -2.99 -1.20
C ILE A 27 11.55 -2.75 -0.66
N ALA A 28 11.32 -1.62 0.02
CA ALA A 28 10.01 -1.25 0.54
C ALA A 28 9.00 -0.97 -0.59
N ALA A 29 9.42 -0.28 -1.67
CA ALA A 29 8.59 -0.08 -2.85
C ALA A 29 8.18 -1.43 -3.49
N ARG A 30 9.15 -2.32 -3.72
CA ARG A 30 8.88 -3.66 -4.28
C ARG A 30 7.93 -4.49 -3.41
N LEU A 31 8.07 -4.41 -2.08
CA LEU A 31 7.19 -5.15 -1.17
C LEU A 31 5.78 -4.56 -1.15
N GLN A 32 5.64 -3.25 -1.31
CA GLN A 32 4.35 -2.58 -1.43
C GLN A 32 3.65 -2.96 -2.75
N ASP A 33 4.38 -3.06 -3.85
CA ASP A 33 3.83 -3.52 -5.14
C ASP A 33 3.34 -4.98 -5.03
N ALA A 34 4.12 -5.85 -4.39
CA ALA A 34 3.71 -7.24 -4.13
C ALA A 34 2.47 -7.33 -3.22
N GLN A 35 2.34 -6.42 -2.24
CA GLN A 35 1.16 -6.33 -1.39
C GLN A 35 -0.09 -5.96 -2.21
N LEU A 36 0.02 -4.98 -3.12
CA LEU A 36 -1.06 -4.58 -4.04
C LEU A 36 -1.43 -5.71 -5.01
N SER A 37 -0.45 -6.38 -5.62
CA SER A 37 -0.72 -7.53 -6.50
C SER A 37 -1.44 -8.66 -5.76
N ASN A 38 -1.06 -8.93 -4.51
CA ASN A 38 -1.74 -9.92 -3.67
C ASN A 38 -3.17 -9.50 -3.28
N TRP A 39 -3.44 -8.19 -3.22
CA TRP A 39 -4.80 -7.68 -3.11
C TRP A 39 -5.58 -7.87 -4.42
N ALA A 40 -4.94 -7.68 -5.56
CA ALA A 40 -5.57 -7.69 -6.89
C ALA A 40 -5.93 -9.10 -7.37
N THR A 41 -5.16 -10.12 -6.98
CA THR A 41 -5.39 -11.51 -7.38
C THR A 41 -6.63 -12.15 -6.75
N GLY A 42 -7.44 -11.40 -5.98
CA GLY A 42 -8.71 -11.85 -5.42
C GLY A 42 -8.58 -12.85 -4.26
N SER A 43 -7.45 -13.55 -4.12
CA SER A 43 -7.14 -14.52 -3.06
C SER A 43 -7.18 -13.95 -1.64
N SER A 44 -7.12 -12.62 -1.51
CA SER A 44 -7.16 -11.93 -0.22
C SER A 44 -8.53 -11.35 0.14
N GLY A 45 -9.52 -11.42 -0.76
CA GLY A 45 -10.88 -10.93 -0.54
C GLY A 45 -11.01 -9.42 -0.37
N LYS A 46 -9.99 -8.63 -0.69
CA LYS A 46 -10.01 -7.16 -0.54
C LYS A 46 -10.65 -6.47 -1.73
N THR A 47 -11.54 -5.53 -1.45
CA THR A 47 -12.06 -4.62 -2.46
C THR A 47 -11.09 -3.48 -2.74
N ALA A 48 -11.26 -2.79 -3.88
CA ALA A 48 -10.50 -1.58 -4.18
C ALA A 48 -10.70 -0.48 -3.11
N ALA A 49 -11.87 -0.43 -2.48
CA ALA A 49 -12.17 0.49 -1.38
C ALA A 49 -11.39 0.13 -0.11
N ASP A 50 -11.25 -1.15 0.22
CA ASP A 50 -10.46 -1.60 1.37
C ASP A 50 -8.96 -1.28 1.18
N ALA A 51 -8.45 -1.48 -0.03
CA ALA A 51 -7.08 -1.13 -0.39
C ALA A 51 -6.84 0.39 -0.29
N LEU A 52 -7.76 1.21 -0.80
CA LEU A 52 -7.71 2.67 -0.71
C LEU A 52 -7.65 3.16 0.75
N LYS A 53 -8.50 2.58 1.60
CA LYS A 53 -8.55 2.86 3.04
C LYS A 53 -7.25 2.48 3.75
N LEU A 54 -6.71 1.31 3.45
CA LEU A 54 -5.45 0.84 4.04
C LEU A 54 -4.24 1.67 3.63
N LEU A 55 -4.24 2.22 2.41
CA LEU A 55 -3.23 3.17 1.95
C LEU A 55 -3.38 4.56 2.57
N GLY A 56 -4.43 4.80 3.38
CA GLY A 56 -4.69 6.09 4.02
C GLY A 56 -5.12 7.18 3.04
N LEU A 57 -5.49 6.81 1.81
CA LEU A 57 -5.85 7.74 0.74
C LEU A 57 -7.21 8.41 0.99
N GLU A 58 -8.08 7.87 1.83
CA GLU A 58 -9.36 8.50 2.21
C GLU A 58 -9.20 9.78 3.05
N ARG A 59 -8.07 9.96 3.76
CA ARG A 59 -7.84 11.10 4.66
C ARG A 59 -7.16 12.29 3.99
N VAL A 60 -6.68 12.16 2.77
CA VAL A 60 -5.83 13.18 2.12
C VAL A 60 -6.66 14.03 1.15
N ALA A 61 -7.77 14.62 1.60
CA ALA A 61 -8.74 15.31 0.74
C ALA A 61 -8.12 16.38 -0.18
N ASP A 62 -7.11 17.12 0.30
CA ASP A 62 -6.53 18.24 -0.46
C ASP A 62 -5.38 17.82 -1.40
N ASN A 63 -4.74 16.66 -1.17
CA ASN A 63 -3.50 16.26 -1.86
C ASN A 63 -3.56 14.84 -2.47
N ILE A 64 -4.72 14.17 -2.44
CA ILE A 64 -4.93 12.81 -3.00
C ILE A 64 -4.43 12.74 -4.43
N LEU A 65 -4.76 13.74 -5.26
CA LEU A 65 -4.42 13.78 -6.69
C LEU A 65 -2.91 13.87 -6.96
N THR A 66 -2.14 14.37 -5.98
CA THR A 66 -0.68 14.46 -6.03
C THR A 66 0.02 13.31 -5.30
N SER A 67 -0.73 12.44 -4.61
CA SER A 67 -0.15 11.35 -3.82
C SER A 67 0.44 10.26 -4.72
N PRO A 68 1.71 9.87 -4.52
CA PRO A 68 2.31 8.70 -5.17
C PRO A 68 1.58 7.38 -4.84
N GLU A 69 0.72 7.38 -3.82
CA GLU A 69 -0.11 6.23 -3.47
C GLU A 69 -1.38 6.16 -4.34
N LEU A 70 -1.91 7.28 -4.82
CA LEU A 70 -3.05 7.29 -5.76
C LEU A 70 -2.64 6.71 -7.11
N HIS A 71 -1.47 7.10 -7.64
CA HIS A 71 -0.96 6.56 -8.90
C HIS A 71 -0.81 5.03 -8.87
N ARG A 72 -0.36 4.49 -7.73
CA ARG A 72 -0.30 3.04 -7.49
C ARG A 72 -1.67 2.40 -7.39
N TRP A 73 -2.61 3.03 -6.69
CA TRP A 73 -3.99 2.53 -6.60
C TRP A 73 -4.70 2.53 -7.97
N VAL A 74 -4.54 3.56 -8.79
CA VAL A 74 -5.09 3.61 -10.16
C VAL A 74 -4.51 2.50 -11.04
N SER A 75 -3.26 2.09 -10.81
CA SER A 75 -2.65 0.96 -11.53
C SER A 75 -3.12 -0.41 -11.02
N PHE A 76 -3.76 -0.45 -9.84
CA PHE A 76 -4.31 -1.66 -9.23
C PHE A 76 -5.74 -1.95 -9.71
N VAL A 77 -6.55 -0.90 -9.90
CA VAL A 77 -7.94 -0.99 -10.43
C VAL A 77 -7.91 -1.32 -11.91
#